data_AF-A0A2E4BFV2-F1
#
_entry.id   AF-A0A2E4BFV2-F1
#
_cell.length_a   1.000
_cell.length_b   1.000
_cell.length_c   1.000
_cell.angle_alpha   90.00
_cell.angle_beta   90.00
_cell.angle_gamma   90.00
#
_symmetry.space_group_name_H-M   'P 1'
#
loop_
_entity.id
_entity.type
_entity.pdbx_description
1 polymer ?
#
loop_
_entity_poly.entity_id
_entity_poly.type
_entity_poly.pdbx_seq_one_letter_code
_entity_poly.pdbx_strand_id
1 'polypeptide(L)'
;MQYNQEIENLVVRLNRLRTIVPLLICGIALTIILMIFGSDIPDYVIFLSILSTAFVIIQINNLLSKIFSREIELLTSELLSSNYNDSSQQINNLPNITTQPSNYSNKQHLRNRGGDEKGPSFGDKTSKFSTDKSRVDAFENKQYDNIESTNTQTEVLVDMADRQYAKDAAKQWTDSEKKDPDLIEAGVENLGDLIKTGWFDKNSKDGAVKDLYEED
;
A
#
# COMPACT_ATOMS: atom_id res chain seq x y z
N MET A 1 -9.74 -21.71 1.80
CA MET A 1 -10.94 -22.00 2.64
C MET A 1 -10.65 -21.95 4.14
N GLN A 2 -9.52 -22.48 4.61
CA GLN A 2 -9.20 -22.57 6.05
C GLN A 2 -9.08 -21.20 6.77
N TYR A 3 -8.43 -20.22 6.15
CA TYR A 3 -8.24 -18.87 6.72
C TYR A 3 -9.55 -18.10 6.96
N ASN A 4 -10.56 -18.21 6.08
CA ASN A 4 -11.85 -17.55 6.29
C ASN A 4 -12.56 -18.09 7.54
N GLN A 5 -12.46 -19.40 7.78
CA GLN A 5 -13.02 -20.03 8.99
C GLN A 5 -12.26 -19.61 10.25
N GLU A 6 -10.95 -19.41 10.17
CA GLU A 6 -10.14 -18.91 11.28
C GLU A 6 -10.47 -17.45 11.63
N ILE A 7 -10.65 -16.58 10.63
CA ILE A 7 -11.07 -15.19 10.83
C ILE A 7 -12.46 -15.13 11.48
N GLU A 8 -13.44 -15.89 10.98
CA GLU A 8 -14.78 -15.95 11.59
C GLU A 8 -14.72 -16.45 13.04
N ASN A 9 -13.92 -17.48 13.32
CA ASN A 9 -13.73 -17.99 14.67
C ASN A 9 -13.08 -16.96 15.60
N LEU A 10 -12.12 -16.18 15.12
CA LEU A 10 -11.49 -15.09 15.89
C LEU A 10 -12.48 -13.98 16.21
N VAL A 11 -13.33 -13.58 15.26
CA VAL A 11 -14.38 -12.58 15.47
C VAL A 11 -15.40 -13.06 16.51
N VAL A 12 -15.82 -14.33 16.42
CA VAL A 12 -16.72 -14.94 17.41
C VAL A 12 -16.08 -14.99 18.79
N ARG A 13 -14.79 -15.36 18.87
CA ARG A 13 -14.03 -15.37 20.14
C ARG A 13 -13.88 -13.97 20.73
N LEU A 14 -13.58 -12.95 19.92
CA LEU A 14 -13.51 -11.56 20.35
C LEU A 14 -14.85 -11.12 20.94
N ASN A 15 -15.96 -11.37 20.26
CA ASN A 15 -17.28 -10.97 20.76
C ASN A 15 -17.62 -11.67 22.09
N ARG A 16 -17.25 -12.95 22.26
CA ARG A 16 -17.40 -13.65 23.54
C ARG A 16 -16.53 -13.04 24.64
N LEU A 17 -15.24 -12.84 24.39
CA LEU A 17 -14.32 -12.26 25.38
C LEU A 17 -14.69 -10.83 25.77
N ARG A 18 -15.16 -10.03 24.82
CA ARG A 18 -15.66 -8.66 25.05
C ARG A 18 -16.81 -8.61 26.06
N THR A 19 -17.59 -9.68 26.18
CA THR A 19 -18.68 -9.77 27.16
C THR A 19 -18.23 -10.41 28.48
N ILE A 20 -17.40 -11.46 28.41
CA ILE A 20 -17.02 -12.27 29.60
C ILE A 20 -15.97 -11.56 30.46
N VAL A 21 -14.93 -11.00 29.85
CA VAL A 21 -13.81 -10.38 30.57
C VAL A 21 -14.24 -9.20 31.46
N PRO A 22 -15.01 -8.20 30.97
CA PRO A 22 -15.45 -7.12 31.84
C PRO A 22 -16.38 -7.59 32.97
N LEU A 23 -17.21 -8.60 32.72
CA LEU A 23 -18.12 -9.15 33.72
C LEU A 23 -17.38 -9.86 34.85
N LEU A 24 -16.31 -10.59 34.51
CA LEU A 24 -15.42 -11.25 35.48
C LEU A 24 -14.69 -10.21 36.35
N ILE A 25 -14.14 -9.16 35.73
CA ILE A 25 -13.43 -8.08 36.43
C ILE A 25 -14.36 -7.28 37.34
N CYS A 26 -15.58 -6.97 36.88
CA CYS A 26 -16.58 -6.33 37.73
C CYS A 26 -16.96 -7.21 38.92
N GLY A 27 -17.10 -8.52 38.70
CA GLY A 27 -17.35 -9.49 39.77
C GLY A 27 -16.24 -9.50 40.83
N ILE A 28 -14.97 -9.56 40.40
CA ILE A 28 -13.81 -9.50 41.32
C ILE A 28 -13.75 -8.16 42.06
N ALA A 29 -14.01 -7.04 41.38
CA ALA A 29 -14.00 -5.72 42.02
C ALA A 29 -15.08 -5.63 43.10
N LEU A 30 -16.29 -6.15 42.82
CA LEU A 30 -17.40 -6.17 43.77
C LEU A 30 -17.06 -7.00 45.03
N THR A 31 -16.44 -8.17 44.86
CA THR A 31 -16.05 -9.01 46.01
C THR A 31 -14.97 -8.36 46.87
N ILE A 32 -14.01 -7.67 46.26
CA ILE A 32 -12.98 -6.91 47.00
C ILE A 32 -13.61 -5.76 47.80
N ILE A 33 -14.54 -5.01 47.20
CA ILE A 33 -15.23 -3.92 47.88
C ILE A 33 -16.02 -4.43 49.09
N LEU A 34 -16.75 -5.55 48.93
CA LEU A 34 -17.49 -6.20 50.02
C LEU A 34 -16.55 -6.71 51.12
N MET A 35 -15.36 -7.20 50.77
CA MET A 35 -14.38 -7.69 51.75
C MET A 35 -13.76 -6.56 52.59
N ILE A 36 -13.56 -5.38 52.00
CA ILE A 36 -12.93 -4.23 52.67
C ILE A 36 -13.93 -3.49 53.57
N PHE A 37 -15.15 -3.24 53.08
CA PHE A 37 -16.15 -2.41 53.78
C PHE A 37 -17.21 -3.22 54.54
N GLY A 38 -17.34 -4.52 54.27
CA GLY A 38 -18.36 -5.36 54.91
C GLY A 38 -19.77 -4.93 54.51
N SER A 39 -20.67 -4.83 55.50
CA SER A 39 -22.09 -4.45 55.32
C SER A 39 -22.29 -2.94 55.17
N ASP A 40 -21.42 -2.13 55.76
CA ASP A 40 -21.63 -0.69 55.88
C ASP A 40 -20.80 0.06 54.84
N ILE A 41 -21.28 0.02 53.60
CA ILE A 41 -20.61 0.68 52.47
C ILE A 41 -21.02 2.16 52.42
N PRO A 42 -20.08 3.11 52.46
CA PRO A 42 -20.40 4.53 52.31
C PRO A 42 -20.90 4.86 50.90
N ASP A 43 -21.89 5.76 50.79
CA ASP A 43 -22.50 6.14 49.50
C ASP A 43 -21.48 6.64 48.46
N TYR A 44 -20.44 7.35 48.90
CA TYR A 44 -19.38 7.85 48.00
C TYR A 44 -18.53 6.71 47.41
N VAL A 45 -18.36 5.60 48.12
CA VAL A 45 -17.62 4.41 47.63
C VAL A 45 -18.43 3.72 46.54
N ILE A 46 -19.75 3.62 46.72
CA ILE A 46 -20.65 3.05 45.70
C ILE A 46 -20.57 3.89 44.42
N PHE A 47 -20.70 5.21 44.53
CA PHE A 47 -20.62 6.12 43.38
C PHE A 47 -19.28 5.99 42.63
N LEU A 48 -18.16 6.00 43.37
CA LEU A 48 -16.84 5.88 42.76
C LEU A 48 -16.63 4.50 42.10
N SER A 49 -17.20 3.43 42.67
CA SER A 49 -17.11 2.07 42.13
C SER A 49 -17.85 1.94 40.79
N ILE A 50 -19.01 2.58 40.65
CA ILE A 50 -19.80 2.59 39.41
C ILE A 50 -19.05 3.36 38.32
N LEU A 51 -18.46 4.51 38.66
CA LEU A 51 -17.68 5.31 37.71
C LEU A 51 -16.42 4.56 37.25
N SER A 52 -15.70 3.95 38.20
CA SER A 52 -14.47 3.21 37.93
C SER A 52 -14.71 1.97 37.07
N THR A 53 -15.76 1.19 37.37
CA THR A 53 -16.12 0.00 36.57
C THR A 53 -16.46 0.37 35.13
N ALA A 54 -17.22 1.45 34.91
CA ALA A 54 -17.51 1.94 33.56
C ALA A 54 -16.23 2.32 32.78
N PHE A 55 -15.28 3.00 33.43
CA PHE A 55 -14.00 3.36 32.81
C PHE A 55 -13.16 2.13 32.47
N VAL A 56 -13.08 1.16 33.38
CA VAL A 56 -12.34 -0.09 33.20
C VAL A 56 -12.91 -0.90 32.02
N ILE A 57 -14.24 -0.97 31.89
CA ILE A 57 -14.90 -1.64 30.75
C ILE A 57 -14.48 -1.02 29.42
N ILE A 58 -14.48 0.31 29.32
CA ILE A 58 -14.06 1.02 28.10
C ILE A 58 -12.60 0.72 27.76
N GLN A 59 -11.71 0.76 28.76
CA GLN A 59 -10.28 0.50 28.54
C GLN A 59 -10.01 -0.93 28.06
N ILE A 60 -10.63 -1.93 28.70
CA ILE A 60 -10.47 -3.33 28.32
C ILE A 60 -10.99 -3.58 26.91
N ASN A 61 -12.14 -2.98 26.57
CA ASN A 61 -12.73 -3.14 25.24
C ASN A 61 -11.80 -2.58 24.14
N ASN A 62 -11.24 -1.39 24.37
CA ASN A 62 -10.28 -0.78 23.45
C ASN A 62 -9.01 -1.64 23.30
N LEU A 63 -8.52 -2.22 24.40
CA LEU A 63 -7.34 -3.08 24.39
C LEU A 63 -7.60 -4.40 23.65
N LEU A 64 -8.72 -5.07 23.91
CA LEU A 64 -9.13 -6.27 23.17
C LEU A 64 -9.26 -5.96 21.67
N SER A 65 -9.98 -4.90 21.31
CA SER A 65 -10.14 -4.51 19.91
C SER A 65 -8.79 -4.34 19.23
N LYS A 66 -7.83 -3.66 19.87
CA LYS A 66 -6.51 -3.43 19.29
C LYS A 66 -5.71 -4.73 19.06
N ILE A 67 -5.75 -5.68 20.00
CA ILE A 67 -5.02 -6.95 19.89
C ILE A 67 -5.59 -7.80 18.75
N PHE A 68 -6.90 -8.02 18.75
CA PHE A 68 -7.55 -8.86 17.76
C PHE A 68 -7.59 -8.20 16.37
N SER A 69 -7.71 -6.87 16.28
CA SER A 69 -7.61 -6.17 14.99
C SER A 69 -6.27 -6.42 14.31
N ARG A 70 -5.16 -6.43 15.05
CA ARG A 70 -3.84 -6.73 14.50
C ARG A 70 -3.74 -8.16 13.96
N GLU A 71 -4.29 -9.11 14.69
CA GLU A 71 -4.27 -10.53 14.29
C GLU A 71 -5.15 -10.78 13.06
N ILE A 72 -6.35 -10.17 13.03
CA ILE A 72 -7.24 -10.20 11.87
C ILE A 72 -6.57 -9.55 10.66
N GLU A 73 -5.91 -8.40 10.83
CA GLU A 73 -5.21 -7.70 9.74
C GLU A 73 -4.09 -8.55 9.14
N LEU A 74 -3.29 -9.22 9.98
CA LEU A 74 -2.23 -10.12 9.52
C LEU A 74 -2.79 -11.31 8.73
N LEU A 75 -3.80 -12.01 9.28
CA LEU A 75 -4.44 -13.15 8.61
C LEU A 75 -5.14 -12.73 7.31
N THR A 76 -5.74 -11.54 7.29
CA THR A 76 -6.38 -11.00 6.09
C THR A 76 -5.34 -10.65 5.03
N SER A 77 -4.21 -10.06 5.43
CA SER A 77 -3.09 -9.77 4.52
C SER A 77 -2.47 -11.05 3.95
N GLU A 78 -2.32 -12.09 4.76
CA GLU A 78 -1.82 -13.41 4.33
C GLU A 78 -2.80 -14.11 3.38
N LEU A 79 -4.11 -14.04 3.68
CA LEU A 79 -5.14 -14.51 2.76
C LEU A 79 -5.08 -13.78 1.42
N LEU A 80 -4.95 -12.44 1.45
CA LEU A 80 -4.90 -11.63 0.23
C LEU A 80 -3.66 -11.95 -0.62
N SER A 81 -2.49 -12.15 0.02
CA SER A 81 -1.25 -12.50 -0.68
C SER A 81 -1.27 -13.94 -1.21
N SER A 82 -1.84 -14.89 -0.46
CA SER A 82 -2.07 -16.26 -0.94
C SER A 82 -2.99 -16.27 -2.15
N ASN A 83 -4.11 -15.54 -2.10
CA ASN A 83 -5.05 -15.47 -3.21
C ASN A 83 -4.45 -14.78 -4.44
N TYR A 84 -3.59 -13.76 -4.23
CA TYR A 84 -2.81 -13.14 -5.30
C TYR A 84 -1.80 -14.11 -5.94
N ASN A 85 -1.13 -14.95 -5.15
CA ASN A 85 -0.19 -15.95 -5.66
C ASN A 85 -0.90 -17.09 -6.43
N ASP A 86 -2.07 -17.53 -5.99
CA ASP A 86 -2.89 -18.49 -6.76
C ASP A 86 -3.45 -17.84 -8.05
N SER A 87 -3.84 -16.56 -7.97
CA SER A 87 -4.27 -15.79 -9.13
C SER A 87 -3.13 -15.58 -10.12
N SER A 88 -1.89 -15.32 -9.68
CA SER A 88 -0.75 -15.17 -10.57
C SER A 88 -0.35 -16.49 -11.26
N GLN A 89 -0.61 -17.64 -10.63
CA GLN A 89 -0.52 -18.93 -11.33
C GLN A 89 -1.64 -19.16 -12.35
N GLN A 90 -2.84 -18.59 -12.15
CA GLN A 90 -3.92 -18.59 -13.16
C GLN A 90 -3.76 -17.51 -14.24
N ILE A 91 -3.09 -16.39 -13.97
CA ILE A 91 -2.86 -15.28 -14.91
C ILE A 91 -1.89 -15.69 -16.04
N ASN A 92 -1.07 -16.72 -15.86
CA ASN A 92 -0.27 -17.28 -16.95
C ASN A 92 -1.13 -17.84 -18.11
N ASN A 93 -2.45 -18.03 -17.90
CA ASN A 93 -3.39 -18.54 -18.90
C ASN A 93 -4.62 -17.64 -19.12
N LEU A 94 -4.55 -16.30 -18.92
CA LEU A 94 -5.68 -15.43 -19.31
C LEU A 94 -5.23 -14.10 -19.95
N PRO A 95 -5.81 -13.69 -21.10
CA PRO A 95 -5.34 -12.50 -21.81
C PRO A 95 -5.83 -11.21 -21.16
N ASN A 96 -4.91 -10.25 -21.02
CA ASN A 96 -5.11 -8.80 -20.91
C ASN A 96 -6.16 -8.30 -19.89
N ILE A 97 -5.72 -8.13 -18.63
CA ILE A 97 -6.41 -7.27 -17.67
C ILE A 97 -6.03 -5.81 -17.97
N THR A 98 -6.97 -5.10 -18.61
CA THR A 98 -6.93 -3.65 -18.82
C THR A 98 -6.71 -2.92 -17.50
N THR A 99 -5.58 -2.21 -17.37
CA THR A 99 -5.29 -1.29 -16.28
C THR A 99 -6.26 -0.10 -16.33
N GLN A 100 -7.34 -0.16 -15.55
CA GLN A 100 -8.23 0.98 -15.37
C GLN A 100 -7.50 2.03 -14.51
N PRO A 101 -7.19 3.22 -15.04
CA PRO A 101 -6.59 4.27 -14.24
C PRO A 101 -7.58 4.73 -13.17
N SER A 102 -7.08 4.97 -11.96
CA SER A 102 -7.89 5.46 -10.84
C SER A 102 -8.59 6.78 -11.19
N ASN A 103 -9.91 6.85 -10.98
CA ASN A 103 -10.79 7.98 -11.31
C ASN A 103 -10.63 9.23 -10.41
N TYR A 104 -9.58 9.31 -9.58
CA TYR A 104 -9.36 10.48 -8.72
C TYR A 104 -8.58 11.56 -9.47
N SER A 105 -9.29 12.45 -10.16
CA SER A 105 -8.71 13.73 -10.56
C SER A 105 -8.39 14.52 -9.29
N ASN A 106 -7.11 14.71 -8.99
CA ASN A 106 -6.63 15.61 -7.94
C ASN A 106 -6.93 17.07 -8.34
N LYS A 107 -8.21 17.45 -8.30
CA LYS A 107 -8.69 18.79 -8.68
C LYS A 107 -8.13 19.88 -7.77
N GLN A 108 -7.78 19.55 -6.52
CA GLN A 108 -7.17 20.49 -5.59
C GLN A 108 -5.72 20.84 -5.93
N HIS A 109 -5.05 20.10 -6.83
CA HIS A 109 -3.71 20.41 -7.33
C HIS A 109 -3.69 20.85 -8.80
N LEU A 110 -4.86 21.13 -9.38
CA LEU A 110 -4.92 21.94 -10.59
C LEU A 110 -4.46 23.35 -10.21
N ARG A 111 -3.18 23.61 -10.51
CA ARG A 111 -2.50 24.90 -10.49
C ARG A 111 -3.48 26.06 -10.72
N ASN A 112 -3.84 26.76 -9.64
CA ASN A 112 -4.45 28.09 -9.69
C ASN A 112 -3.40 29.09 -10.22
N ARG A 113 -3.00 28.97 -11.49
CA ARG A 113 -2.20 29.98 -12.20
C ARG A 113 -3.06 31.14 -12.69
N GLY A 114 -4.38 31.02 -12.64
CA GLY A 114 -5.33 32.05 -13.05
C GLY A 114 -5.73 33.04 -11.96
N GLY A 115 -5.30 32.83 -10.71
CA GLY A 115 -5.72 33.63 -9.55
C GLY A 115 -4.59 34.37 -8.82
N ASP A 116 -3.38 34.41 -9.37
CA ASP A 116 -2.34 35.30 -8.85
C ASP A 116 -2.79 36.75 -9.05
N GLU A 117 -2.80 37.54 -7.98
CA GLU A 117 -3.07 38.98 -7.97
C GLU A 117 -2.15 39.76 -8.93
N LYS A 118 -1.00 39.18 -9.30
CA LYS A 118 -0.08 39.73 -10.30
C LYS A 118 -0.39 39.35 -11.75
N GLY A 119 -1.35 38.44 -11.99
CA GLY A 119 -1.72 37.97 -13.33
C GLY A 119 -0.55 37.35 -14.12
N PRO A 120 -0.73 37.02 -15.41
CA PRO A 120 0.40 36.72 -16.28
C PRO A 120 1.28 37.97 -16.39
N SER A 121 2.56 37.86 -16.05
CA SER A 121 3.56 38.88 -16.42
C SER A 121 3.62 38.94 -17.95
N PHE A 122 2.86 39.87 -18.53
CA PHE A 122 3.08 40.28 -19.91
C PHE A 122 4.43 40.97 -19.93
N GLY A 123 5.47 40.22 -20.29
CA GLY A 123 6.82 40.75 -20.44
C GLY A 123 6.80 42.03 -21.26
N ASP A 124 7.69 42.95 -20.91
CA ASP A 124 7.74 44.27 -21.52
C ASP A 124 7.84 44.13 -23.05
N LYS A 125 6.92 44.77 -23.79
CA LYS A 125 6.82 44.65 -25.26
C LYS A 125 7.95 45.35 -26.00
N THR A 126 8.94 45.91 -25.27
CA THR A 126 10.17 46.46 -25.82
C THR A 126 11.10 45.33 -26.25
N SER A 127 10.66 44.68 -27.31
CA SER A 127 11.40 43.82 -28.20
C SER A 127 12.70 44.49 -28.63
N LYS A 128 13.81 43.94 -28.13
CA LYS A 128 14.97 43.42 -28.87
C LYS A 128 15.99 43.02 -27.82
N PHE A 129 16.79 42.00 -28.10
CA PHE A 129 17.97 41.63 -27.32
C PHE A 129 18.92 42.84 -27.26
N SER A 130 18.66 43.79 -26.36
CA SER A 130 19.51 44.96 -26.15
C SER A 130 20.82 44.45 -25.55
N THR A 131 21.90 44.64 -26.29
CA THR A 131 23.27 44.34 -25.87
C THR A 131 23.71 45.21 -24.68
N ASP A 132 22.98 46.30 -24.40
CA ASP A 132 23.25 47.23 -23.30
C ASP A 132 22.70 46.75 -21.95
N LYS A 133 21.87 45.70 -21.92
CA LYS A 133 21.41 45.10 -20.67
C LYS A 133 22.47 44.11 -20.18
N SER A 134 23.00 44.37 -18.97
CA SER A 134 23.88 43.43 -18.28
C SER A 134 23.21 42.06 -18.18
N ARG A 135 23.96 41.00 -18.45
CA ARG A 135 23.51 39.61 -18.24
C ARG A 135 23.07 39.46 -16.79
N VAL A 136 21.77 39.21 -16.59
CA VAL A 136 21.24 38.81 -15.29
C VAL A 136 21.38 37.30 -15.21
N ASP A 137 22.36 36.83 -14.45
CA ASP A 137 22.46 35.41 -14.11
C ASP A 137 21.28 34.99 -13.26
N ALA A 138 20.86 33.72 -13.42
CA ALA A 138 19.84 33.15 -12.56
C ALA A 138 20.35 33.21 -11.11
N PHE A 139 19.55 33.80 -10.21
CA PHE A 139 19.85 33.77 -8.79
C PHE A 139 19.84 32.33 -8.29
N GLU A 140 20.78 31.99 -7.40
CA GLU A 140 20.80 30.70 -6.72
C GLU A 140 19.51 30.55 -5.90
N ASN A 141 18.64 29.63 -6.34
CA ASN A 141 17.25 29.58 -5.90
C ASN A 141 17.13 28.60 -4.72
N LYS A 142 17.56 29.05 -3.53
CA LYS A 142 17.58 28.26 -2.27
C LYS A 142 16.21 27.85 -1.74
N GLN A 143 15.13 28.31 -2.39
CA GLN A 143 13.75 27.99 -2.00
C GLN A 143 13.42 26.49 -2.14
N TYR A 144 14.27 25.75 -2.86
CA TYR A 144 14.06 24.35 -3.15
C TYR A 144 15.02 23.40 -2.41
N ASP A 145 15.91 23.91 -1.58
CA ASP A 145 16.95 23.09 -0.94
C ASP A 145 16.39 22.16 0.16
N ASN A 146 15.18 22.42 0.67
CA ASN A 146 14.56 21.69 1.79
C ASN A 146 13.12 21.21 1.49
N ILE A 147 12.73 21.06 0.23
CA ILE A 147 11.40 20.49 -0.14
C ILE A 147 11.38 18.96 -0.12
N GLU A 148 12.54 18.30 -0.06
CA GLU A 148 12.59 16.86 0.18
C GLU A 148 12.22 16.61 1.65
N SER A 149 10.93 16.39 1.91
CA SER A 149 10.45 15.94 3.21
C SER A 149 10.88 14.50 3.44
N THR A 150 11.21 14.15 4.68
CA THR A 150 11.39 12.74 5.06
C THR A 150 10.16 11.94 4.67
N ASN A 151 10.34 10.86 3.91
CA ASN A 151 9.25 9.97 3.53
C ASN A 151 8.46 9.52 4.76
N THR A 152 7.14 9.54 4.63
CA THR A 152 6.24 8.98 5.64
C THR A 152 6.45 7.48 5.76
N GLN A 153 6.09 6.88 6.90
CA GLN A 153 6.26 5.43 7.11
C GLN A 153 5.55 4.59 6.03
N THR A 154 4.42 5.08 5.52
CA THR A 154 3.68 4.45 4.42
C THR A 154 4.43 4.52 3.09
N GLU A 155 5.03 5.67 2.75
CA GLU A 155 5.83 5.83 1.52
C GLU A 155 7.11 4.98 1.57
N VAL A 156 7.73 4.86 2.75
CA VAL A 156 8.86 3.95 2.95
C VAL A 156 8.46 2.50 2.69
N LEU A 157 7.27 2.08 3.13
CA LEU A 157 6.76 0.72 2.89
C LEU A 157 6.52 0.48 1.39
N VAL A 158 5.95 1.46 0.69
CA VAL A 158 5.75 1.39 -0.77
C VAL A 158 7.09 1.29 -1.50
N ASP A 159 8.07 2.15 -1.18
CA ASP A 159 9.42 2.09 -1.76
C ASP A 159 10.10 0.74 -1.49
N MET A 160 9.91 0.16 -0.30
CA MET A 160 10.41 -1.18 0.01
C MET A 160 9.75 -2.27 -0.86
N ALA A 161 8.43 -2.20 -1.05
CA ALA A 161 7.70 -3.13 -1.90
C ALA A 161 8.14 -3.01 -3.37
N ASP A 162 8.23 -1.79 -3.90
CA ASP A 162 8.65 -1.52 -5.28
C ASP A 162 10.06 -2.07 -5.55
N ARG A 163 10.99 -1.87 -4.60
CA ARG A 163 12.34 -2.43 -4.69
C ARG A 163 12.35 -3.96 -4.69
N GLN A 164 11.46 -4.59 -3.93
CA GLN A 164 11.36 -6.04 -3.91
C GLN A 164 10.78 -6.56 -5.23
N TYR A 165 9.69 -5.97 -5.72
CA TYR A 165 9.12 -6.30 -7.02
C TYR A 165 10.13 -6.12 -8.16
N ALA A 166 10.92 -5.04 -8.15
CA ALA A 166 11.94 -4.81 -9.16
C ALA A 166 13.01 -5.92 -9.17
N LYS A 167 13.42 -6.40 -8.00
CA LYS A 167 14.38 -7.52 -7.89
C LYS A 167 13.79 -8.83 -8.40
N ASP A 168 12.56 -9.12 -8.01
CA ASP A 168 11.89 -10.36 -8.41
C ASP A 168 11.60 -10.38 -9.91
N ALA A 169 11.17 -9.24 -10.48
CA ALA A 169 10.99 -9.06 -11.91
C ALA A 169 12.31 -9.21 -12.68
N ALA A 170 13.41 -8.60 -12.19
CA ALA A 170 14.72 -8.76 -12.80
C ALA A 170 15.19 -10.23 -12.80
N LYS A 171 14.96 -10.96 -11.70
CA LYS A 171 15.28 -12.38 -11.62
C LYS A 171 14.46 -13.20 -12.63
N GLN A 172 13.13 -12.99 -12.64
CA GLN A 172 12.23 -13.67 -13.57
C GLN A 172 12.61 -13.39 -15.04
N TRP A 173 12.98 -12.15 -15.35
CA TRP A 173 13.47 -11.76 -16.67
C TRP A 173 14.71 -12.59 -17.05
N THR A 174 15.74 -12.62 -16.18
CA THR A 174 16.97 -13.38 -16.46
C THR A 174 16.73 -14.89 -16.54
N ASP A 175 15.80 -15.42 -15.76
CA ASP A 175 15.43 -16.84 -15.81
C ASP A 175 14.63 -17.17 -17.08
N SER A 176 13.84 -16.22 -17.60
CA SER A 176 13.14 -16.36 -18.87
C SER A 176 14.10 -16.32 -20.05
N GLU A 177 15.02 -15.36 -20.08
CA GLU A 177 16.03 -15.24 -21.15
C GLU A 177 16.88 -16.52 -21.27
N LYS A 178 17.30 -17.10 -20.14
CA LYS A 178 18.08 -18.35 -20.15
C LYS A 178 17.33 -19.56 -20.68
N LYS A 179 16.00 -19.54 -20.62
CA LYS A 179 15.14 -20.65 -21.07
C LYS A 179 14.61 -20.44 -22.48
N ASP A 180 14.84 -19.27 -23.06
CA ASP A 180 14.33 -18.93 -24.39
C ASP A 180 15.06 -19.75 -25.46
N PRO A 181 14.36 -20.58 -26.25
CA PRO A 181 14.97 -21.38 -27.30
C PRO A 181 15.63 -20.51 -28.38
N ASP A 182 15.09 -19.33 -28.67
CA ASP A 182 15.59 -18.45 -29.73
C ASP A 182 16.96 -17.87 -29.35
N LEU A 183 17.14 -17.53 -28.07
CA LEU A 183 18.42 -17.09 -27.52
C LEU A 183 19.48 -18.22 -27.54
N ILE A 184 19.08 -19.45 -27.21
CA ILE A 184 19.95 -20.62 -27.26
C ILE A 184 20.38 -20.93 -28.70
N GLU A 185 19.45 -20.87 -29.66
CA GLU A 185 19.74 -21.12 -31.08
C GLU A 185 20.65 -20.04 -31.68
N ALA A 186 20.43 -18.77 -31.29
CA ALA A 186 21.30 -17.68 -31.71
C ALA A 186 22.66 -17.68 -31.00
N GLY A 187 22.82 -18.42 -29.90
CA GLY A 187 24.03 -18.45 -29.07
C GLY A 187 24.28 -17.16 -28.30
N VAL A 188 23.20 -16.46 -27.91
CA VAL A 188 23.25 -15.14 -27.28
C VAL A 188 22.61 -15.19 -25.88
N GLU A 189 23.16 -14.44 -24.93
CA GLU A 189 22.71 -14.49 -23.53
C GLU A 189 21.53 -13.57 -23.21
N ASN A 190 21.34 -12.47 -23.96
CA ASN A 190 20.33 -11.45 -23.68
C ASN A 190 19.49 -11.12 -24.92
N LEU A 191 18.22 -10.78 -24.72
CA LEU A 191 17.29 -10.43 -25.81
C LEU A 191 17.76 -9.22 -26.62
N GLY A 192 18.38 -8.24 -25.96
CA GLY A 192 18.90 -7.04 -26.63
C GLY A 192 20.00 -7.33 -27.65
N ASP A 193 20.78 -8.40 -27.44
CA ASP A 193 21.82 -8.82 -28.37
C ASP A 193 21.23 -9.68 -29.49
N LEU A 194 20.16 -10.45 -29.23
CA LEU A 194 19.40 -11.17 -30.26
C LEU A 194 18.80 -10.22 -31.31
N ILE A 195 18.31 -9.05 -30.89
CA ILE A 195 17.81 -8.03 -31.81
C ILE A 195 18.94 -7.55 -32.75
N LYS A 196 20.17 -7.41 -32.24
CA LYS A 196 21.32 -6.93 -33.03
C LYS A 196 21.80 -7.95 -34.06
N THR A 197 21.60 -9.25 -33.84
CA THR A 197 22.02 -10.29 -34.80
C THR A 197 21.12 -10.37 -36.05
N GLY A 198 20.00 -9.64 -36.05
CA GLY A 198 18.99 -9.68 -37.11
C GLY A 198 18.30 -11.05 -37.19
N TRP A 199 18.20 -11.75 -36.06
CA TRP A 199 17.62 -13.09 -35.98
C TRP A 199 16.16 -13.09 -36.43
N PHE A 200 15.37 -12.09 -35.98
CA PHE A 200 13.95 -11.95 -36.34
C PHE A 200 13.71 -11.72 -37.84
N ASP A 201 14.62 -11.04 -38.54
CA ASP A 201 14.49 -10.82 -39.98
C ASP A 201 14.72 -12.12 -40.78
N LYS A 202 15.58 -13.00 -40.26
CA LYS A 202 15.94 -14.27 -40.92
C LYS A 202 14.94 -15.39 -40.61
N ASN A 203 14.41 -15.41 -39.40
CA ASN A 203 13.46 -16.41 -38.91
C ASN A 203 12.01 -15.91 -38.90
N SER A 204 11.72 -14.85 -39.66
CA SER A 204 10.35 -14.32 -39.78
C SER A 204 9.45 -15.37 -40.43
N LYS A 205 8.38 -15.78 -39.74
CA LYS A 205 7.31 -16.60 -40.32
C LYS A 205 6.16 -15.68 -40.70
N ASP A 206 5.77 -15.73 -41.97
CA ASP A 206 4.62 -14.97 -42.45
C ASP A 206 3.34 -15.55 -41.84
N GLY A 207 2.54 -14.70 -41.20
CA GLY A 207 1.35 -15.15 -40.45
C GLY A 207 1.57 -15.59 -39.00
N ALA A 208 2.77 -15.47 -38.43
CA ALA A 208 3.05 -15.90 -37.04
C ALA A 208 2.09 -15.31 -35.98
N VAL A 209 1.67 -14.07 -36.17
CA VAL A 209 0.69 -13.40 -35.28
C VAL A 209 -0.67 -14.07 -35.37
N LYS A 210 -1.07 -14.50 -36.57
CA LYS A 210 -2.37 -15.15 -36.80
C LYS A 210 -2.41 -16.53 -36.14
N ASP A 211 -1.33 -17.31 -36.28
CA ASP A 211 -1.20 -18.63 -35.66
C ASP A 211 -1.27 -18.55 -34.12
N LEU A 212 -0.67 -17.51 -33.53
CA LEU A 212 -0.73 -17.23 -32.09
C LEU A 212 -2.15 -16.99 -31.55
N TYR A 213 -3.07 -16.50 -32.38
CA TYR A 213 -4.46 -16.26 -31.99
C TYR A 213 -5.40 -17.42 -32.38
N GLU A 214 -4.95 -18.36 -33.20
CA GLU A 214 -5.72 -19.54 -33.62
C GLU A 214 -5.43 -20.78 -32.75
N GLU A 215 -4.37 -20.77 -31.94
CA GLU A 215 -4.00 -21.85 -31.00
C GLU A 215 -4.66 -21.75 -29.60
N ASP A 216 -5.50 -20.73 -29.35
CA ASP A 216 -6.39 -20.60 -28.16
C ASP A 216 -7.84 -21.07 -28.44
#